data_AF-A0A6L4Y8T4-F1
#
_entry.id   AF-A0A6L4Y8T4-F1
#
_cell.length_a   1.000
_cell.length_b   1.000
_cell.length_c   1.000
_cell.angle_alpha   90.00
_cell.angle_beta   90.00
_cell.angle_gamma   90.00
#
_symmetry.space_group_name_H-M   'P 1'
#
loop_
_entity.id
_entity.type
_entity.pdbx_description
1 polymer ?
#
loop_
_entity_poly.entity_id
_entity_poly.type
_entity_poly.pdbx_seq_one_letter_code
_entity_poly.pdbx_strand_id
1 'polypeptide(L)'
;MNLKKLGALAVILILLGLYFYFYEVPVEREGKEAKENAKKAIVFKPEDVEELRLKIEGKTILFSKDKGQWMIKEPIIARGENETIGKALNSLAKAEIERTVNENPADYKREE
;
A
#
# COMPACT_ATOMS: atom_id res chain seq x y z
N MET A 1 41.75 -33.91 14.11
CA MET A 1 40.96 -32.77 13.56
C MET A 1 41.56 -31.48 14.10
N ASN A 2 42.04 -30.59 13.23
CA ASN A 2 42.81 -29.41 13.67
C ASN A 2 41.86 -28.33 14.21
N LEU A 3 41.65 -28.26 15.53
CA LEU A 3 40.73 -27.29 16.17
C LEU A 3 40.97 -25.83 15.74
N LYS A 4 42.21 -25.47 15.42
CA LYS A 4 42.59 -24.15 14.89
C LYS A 4 41.96 -23.87 13.51
N LYS A 5 41.89 -24.88 12.63
CA LYS A 5 41.25 -24.79 11.31
C LYS A 5 39.72 -24.75 11.44
N LEU A 6 39.17 -25.45 12.43
CA LEU A 6 37.73 -25.43 12.73
C LEU A 6 37.28 -24.05 13.24
N GLY A 7 38.05 -23.45 14.14
CA GLY A 7 37.79 -22.09 14.64
C GLY A 7 37.88 -21.03 13.53
N ALA A 8 38.91 -21.11 12.68
CA ALA A 8 39.03 -20.22 11.53
C ALA A 8 37.84 -20.35 10.56
N LEU A 9 37.39 -21.58 10.27
CA LEU A 9 36.23 -21.82 9.42
C LEU A 9 34.93 -21.26 10.03
N ALA A 10 34.74 -21.42 11.35
CA ALA A 10 33.57 -20.88 12.04
C ALA A 10 33.50 -19.35 11.97
N VAL A 11 34.64 -18.67 12.13
CA VAL A 11 34.72 -17.21 11.99
C VAL A 11 34.39 -16.77 10.56
N ILE A 12 34.91 -17.48 9.55
CA ILE A 12 34.59 -17.20 8.14
C ILE A 12 33.10 -17.39 7.86
N LEU A 13 32.49 -18.46 8.39
CA LEU A 13 31.04 -18.69 8.25
C LEU A 13 30.20 -17.61 8.92
N ILE A 14 30.61 -17.13 10.10
CA ILE A 14 29.92 -16.02 10.78
C ILE A 14 30.05 -14.73 9.97
N LEU A 15 31.25 -14.42 9.45
CA LEU A 15 31.47 -13.23 8.61
C LEU A 15 30.66 -13.29 7.31
N LEU A 16 30.59 -14.45 6.67
CA LEU A 16 29.73 -14.67 5.50
C LEU A 16 28.25 -14.55 5.87
N GLY A 17 27.81 -15.15 6.97
CA GLY A 17 26.42 -15.05 7.43
C GLY A 17 26.01 -13.60 7.73
N LEU A 18 26.89 -12.82 8.37
CA LEU A 18 26.68 -11.39 8.60
C LEU A 18 26.67 -10.60 7.29
N TYR A 19 27.60 -10.88 6.37
CA TYR A 19 27.63 -10.23 5.07
C TYR A 19 26.32 -10.46 4.30
N PHE A 20 25.86 -11.71 4.20
CA PHE A 20 24.57 -12.06 3.58
C PHE A 20 23.39 -11.40 4.30
N TYR A 21 23.39 -11.38 5.64
CA TYR A 21 22.34 -10.73 6.42
C TYR A 21 22.27 -9.21 6.17
N PHE A 22 23.41 -8.53 6.13
CA PHE A 22 23.47 -7.08 5.94
C PHE A 22 23.25 -6.65 4.48
N TYR A 23 23.64 -7.46 3.49
CA TYR A 23 23.56 -7.06 2.09
C TYR A 23 22.30 -7.57 1.37
N GLU A 24 21.84 -8.79 1.65
CA GLU A 24 20.81 -9.45 0.83
C GLU A 24 19.39 -9.26 1.40
N VAL A 25 19.24 -9.20 2.72
CA VAL A 25 17.95 -8.95 3.39
C VAL A 25 17.37 -7.56 3.10
N PRO A 26 18.13 -6.45 3.17
CA PRO A 26 17.56 -5.13 2.86
C PRO A 26 17.28 -4.96 1.35
N VAL A 27 18.19 -5.39 0.47
CA VAL A 27 18.02 -5.29 -1.00
C VAL A 27 16.78 -6.03 -1.49
N GLU A 28 16.48 -7.19 -0.93
CA GLU A 28 15.31 -7.96 -1.35
C GLU A 28 13.99 -7.40 -0.82
N ARG A 29 14.00 -6.75 0.35
CA ARG A 29 12.83 -6.03 0.89
C ARG A 29 12.54 -4.76 0.10
N GLU A 30 13.56 -3.93 -0.13
CA GLU A 30 13.41 -2.70 -0.92
C GLU A 30 12.98 -3.00 -2.36
N GLY A 31 13.53 -4.04 -2.98
CA GLY A 31 13.13 -4.47 -4.31
C GLY A 31 11.71 -5.03 -4.40
N LYS A 32 11.24 -5.74 -3.37
CA LYS A 32 9.85 -6.26 -3.30
C LYS A 32 8.86 -5.13 -3.00
N GLU A 33 9.17 -4.27 -2.03
CA GLU A 33 8.35 -3.11 -1.67
C GLU A 33 8.24 -2.12 -2.84
N ALA A 34 9.35 -1.83 -3.55
CA ALA A 34 9.32 -0.97 -4.73
C ALA A 34 8.50 -1.57 -5.87
N LYS A 35 8.61 -2.89 -6.12
CA LYS A 35 7.81 -3.58 -7.15
C LYS A 35 6.33 -3.68 -6.79
N GLU A 36 5.98 -3.87 -5.52
CA GLU A 36 4.59 -3.83 -5.06
C GLU A 36 4.01 -2.41 -5.11
N ASN A 37 4.79 -1.38 -4.74
CA ASN A 37 4.34 0.01 -4.78
C ASN A 37 4.21 0.56 -6.21
N ALA A 38 5.07 0.13 -7.14
CA ALA A 38 4.99 0.51 -8.55
C ALA A 38 3.73 -0.04 -9.26
N LYS A 39 3.13 -1.11 -8.73
CA LYS A 39 1.89 -1.70 -9.25
C LYS A 39 0.63 -1.07 -8.67
N LYS A 40 0.72 -0.44 -7.49
CA LYS A 40 -0.44 0.17 -6.82
C LYS A 40 -0.85 1.46 -7.50
N ALA A 41 -2.16 1.65 -7.61
CA ALA A 41 -2.79 2.84 -8.17
C ALA A 41 -2.39 4.13 -7.47
N ILE A 42 -2.37 4.05 -6.15
CA ILE A 42 -2.16 5.14 -5.21
C ILE A 42 -1.42 4.51 -4.04
N VAL A 43 -0.19 4.97 -3.80
CA VAL A 43 0.59 4.54 -2.63
C VAL A 43 0.20 5.42 -1.46
N PHE A 44 -0.69 4.94 -0.61
CA PHE A 44 -1.07 5.61 0.63
C PHE A 44 -1.15 4.60 1.78
N LYS A 45 -0.92 5.07 3.01
CA LYS A 45 -1.11 4.27 4.21
C LYS A 45 -2.52 4.51 4.74
N PRO A 46 -3.35 3.48 4.93
CA PRO A 46 -4.71 3.62 5.47
C PRO A 46 -4.77 4.34 6.83
N GLU A 47 -3.71 4.24 7.62
CA GLU A 47 -3.58 4.83 8.96
C GLU A 47 -3.47 6.37 8.91
N ASP A 48 -2.83 6.88 7.86
CA ASP A 48 -2.56 8.30 7.62
C ASP A 48 -3.76 9.03 7.01
N VAL A 49 -4.84 8.32 6.68
CA VAL A 49 -6.05 8.92 6.09
C VAL A 49 -6.89 9.59 7.17
N GLU A 50 -7.04 10.90 7.07
CA GLU A 50 -7.87 11.72 7.97
C GLU A 50 -9.29 11.97 7.42
N GLU A 51 -9.45 11.91 6.10
CA GLU A 51 -10.70 12.25 5.42
C GLU A 51 -10.93 11.34 4.21
N LEU A 52 -12.18 10.90 4.03
CA LEU A 52 -12.63 10.12 2.88
C LEU A 52 -13.90 10.77 2.31
N ARG A 53 -13.86 11.15 1.03
CA ARG A 53 -15.02 11.69 0.31
C ARG A 53 -15.49 10.70 -0.75
N LEU A 54 -16.75 10.30 -0.63
CA LEU A 54 -17.43 9.45 -1.60
C LEU A 54 -18.43 10.30 -2.39
N LYS A 55 -18.25 10.37 -3.71
CA LYS A 55 -19.17 11.07 -4.62
C LYS A 55 -19.91 10.04 -5.47
N ILE A 56 -21.22 9.97 -5.34
CA ILE A 56 -22.09 9.05 -6.10
C ILE A 56 -23.24 9.87 -6.67
N GLU A 57 -23.35 9.97 -7.99
CA GLU A 57 -24.49 10.58 -8.72
C GLU A 57 -25.15 11.79 -8.01
N GLY A 58 -24.36 12.84 -7.75
CA GLY A 58 -24.85 14.09 -7.15
C GLY A 58 -24.93 14.09 -5.61
N LYS A 59 -24.64 12.98 -4.94
CA LYS A 59 -24.52 12.89 -3.48
C LYS A 59 -23.05 12.83 -3.07
N THR A 60 -22.68 13.63 -2.07
CA THR A 60 -21.37 13.57 -1.43
C THR A 60 -21.54 13.07 -0.01
N ILE A 61 -20.77 12.05 0.34
CA ILE A 61 -20.67 11.53 1.69
C ILE A 61 -19.25 11.82 2.19
N LEU A 62 -19.16 12.57 3.28
CA LEU A 62 -17.90 12.99 3.87
C LEU A 62 -17.67 12.22 5.16
N PHE A 63 -16.58 11.47 5.21
CA PHE A 63 -16.09 10.80 6.41
C PHE A 63 -14.83 11.51 6.88
N SER A 64 -14.73 11.79 8.18
CA SER A 64 -13.60 12.48 8.80
C SER A 64 -13.25 11.79 10.12
N LYS A 65 -11.95 11.62 10.37
CA LYS A 65 -11.43 10.98 11.58
C LYS A 65 -11.30 12.03 12.67
N ASP A 66 -12.16 11.99 13.68
CA ASP A 66 -12.13 12.87 14.85
C ASP A 66 -11.64 12.08 16.07
N LYS A 67 -10.50 12.48 16.65
CA LYS A 67 -9.89 11.86 17.84
C LYS A 67 -9.75 10.32 17.75
N GLY A 68 -9.42 9.82 16.56
CA GLY A 68 -9.27 8.38 16.30
C GLY A 68 -10.58 7.62 16.04
N GLN A 69 -11.72 8.32 15.95
CA GLN A 69 -13.00 7.75 15.57
C GLN A 69 -13.48 8.34 14.24
N TRP A 70 -13.96 7.50 13.35
CA TRP A 70 -14.56 7.95 12.11
C TRP A 70 -15.94 8.55 12.38
N MET A 71 -16.19 9.71 11.78
CA MET A 71 -17.44 10.43 11.82
C MET A 71 -17.90 10.69 10.39
N ILE A 72 -19.18 10.49 10.13
CA ILE A 72 -19.84 11.02 8.94
C ILE A 72 -20.12 12.49 9.25
N LYS A 73 -19.61 13.39 8.40
CA LYS A 73 -19.87 14.84 8.49
C LYS A 73 -20.97 15.29 7.52
N GLU A 74 -21.09 14.61 6.38
CA GLU A 74 -22.14 14.88 5.38
C GLU A 74 -22.71 13.55 4.85
N PRO A 75 -24.03 13.46 4.62
CA PRO A 75 -25.05 14.51 4.78
C PRO A 75 -25.55 14.71 6.22
N ILE A 76 -25.23 13.79 7.13
CA ILE A 76 -25.61 13.85 8.55
C ILE A 76 -24.38 13.72 9.42
N ILE A 77 -24.41 14.35 10.60
CA ILE A 77 -23.36 14.18 11.61
C ILE A 77 -23.69 12.91 12.41
N ALA A 78 -22.97 11.84 12.12
CA ALA A 78 -23.18 10.55 12.77
C ALA A 78 -21.85 9.82 12.99
N ARG A 79 -21.84 8.89 13.94
CA ARG A 79 -20.66 8.04 14.17
C ARG A 79 -20.50 7.07 13.00
N GLY A 80 -19.33 7.11 12.38
CA GLY A 80 -18.92 6.14 11.37
C GLY A 80 -18.42 4.85 12.00
N GLU A 81 -18.54 3.75 11.26
CA GLU A 81 -18.02 2.46 11.69
C GLU A 81 -16.54 2.34 11.31
N ASN A 82 -15.67 2.35 12.32
CA ASN A 82 -14.22 2.31 12.12
C ASN A 82 -13.76 1.09 11.33
N GLU A 83 -14.32 -0.08 11.61
CA GLU A 83 -13.90 -1.32 10.99
C GLU A 83 -14.26 -1.34 9.49
N THR A 84 -15.48 -0.93 9.15
CA THR A 84 -15.95 -0.87 7.76
C THR A 84 -15.17 0.15 6.94
N ILE A 85 -14.91 1.33 7.49
CA ILE A 85 -14.11 2.37 6.80
C ILE A 85 -12.64 1.91 6.67
N GLY A 86 -12.08 1.29 7.71
CA GLY A 86 -10.74 0.70 7.66
C GLY A 86 -10.61 -0.41 6.61
N LYS A 87 -11.62 -1.28 6.47
CA LYS A 87 -11.67 -2.30 5.42
C LYS A 87 -11.73 -1.65 4.03
N ALA A 88 -12.55 -0.62 3.83
CA ALA A 88 -12.63 0.10 2.56
C ALA A 88 -11.29 0.75 2.18
N LEU A 89 -10.62 1.43 3.11
CA LEU A 89 -9.30 2.02 2.88
C LEU A 89 -8.23 0.97 2.58
N ASN A 90 -8.25 -0.17 3.27
CA ASN A 90 -7.34 -1.28 2.98
C ASN A 90 -7.59 -1.89 1.60
N SER A 91 -8.85 -2.05 1.20
CA SER A 91 -9.20 -2.52 -0.14
C SER A 91 -8.76 -1.53 -1.22
N LEU A 92 -8.89 -0.22 -0.98
CA LEU A 92 -8.40 0.83 -1.88
C LEU A 92 -6.86 0.85 -1.95
N ALA A 93 -6.16 0.69 -0.83
CA ALA A 93 -4.70 0.64 -0.79
C ALA A 93 -4.12 -0.62 -1.46
N LYS A 94 -4.92 -1.69 -1.55
CA LYS A 94 -4.61 -2.92 -2.27
C LYS A 94 -5.15 -2.95 -3.70
N ALA A 95 -5.97 -1.97 -4.07
CA ALA A 95 -6.52 -1.89 -5.41
C ALA A 95 -5.38 -1.59 -6.40
N GLU A 96 -5.12 -2.56 -7.28
CA GLU A 96 -4.27 -2.40 -8.46
C GLU A 96 -5.12 -1.70 -9.54
N ILE A 97 -4.56 -0.74 -10.28
CA ILE A 97 -5.28 -0.14 -11.42
C ILE A 97 -5.42 -1.21 -12.49
N GLU A 98 -6.57 -1.88 -12.55
CA GLU A 98 -6.86 -2.80 -13.65
C GLU A 98 -7.46 -2.08 -14.88
N ARG A 99 -7.49 -0.74 -14.87
CA ARG A 99 -8.04 0.03 -15.98
C ARG A 99 -7.14 1.22 -16.33
N THR A 100 -6.24 0.99 -17.29
CA THR A 100 -5.96 2.01 -18.30
C THR A 100 -7.30 2.32 -18.95
N VAL A 101 -7.99 3.35 -18.47
CA VAL A 101 -9.04 3.98 -19.26
C VAL A 101 -8.32 4.49 -20.49
N ASN A 102 -8.57 3.83 -21.62
CA ASN A 102 -8.01 4.15 -22.91
C ASN A 102 -8.18 5.66 -23.17
N GLU A 103 -7.10 6.42 -23.07
CA GLU A 103 -7.04 7.84 -23.46
C GLU A 103 -7.02 7.95 -24.99
N ASN A 104 -8.00 7.37 -25.68
CA ASN A 104 -8.24 7.68 -27.07
C ASN A 104 -9.69 8.12 -27.30
N PRO A 105 -10.01 9.42 -27.11
CA PRO A 105 -11.32 9.99 -27.41
C PRO A 105 -11.56 10.22 -28.91
N ALA A 106 -10.99 9.42 -29.81
CA ALA A 106 -10.94 9.72 -31.25
C ALA A 106 -11.79 8.81 -32.17
N ASP A 107 -12.62 7.90 -31.66
CA ASP A 107 -13.37 6.96 -32.53
C ASP A 107 -14.90 7.00 -32.37
N TYR A 108 -15.45 8.20 -32.21
CA TYR A 108 -16.85 8.45 -32.56
C TYR A 108 -16.92 9.24 -33.86
N LYS A 109 -16.61 8.58 -34.98
CA LYS A 109 -17.21 8.98 -36.26
C LYS A 109 -18.52 8.22 -36.40
N ARG A 110 -19.62 8.93 -36.14
CA ARG A 110 -20.93 8.58 -36.70
C ARG A 110 -20.78 8.68 -38.21
N GLU A 111 -20.78 7.55 -38.92
CA GLU A 111 -21.16 7.54 -40.33
C GLU A 111 -22.69 7.61 -40.40
N GLU A 112 -23.17 8.65 -41.06
CA GLU A 112 -24.53 8.77 -41.60
C GLU A 112 -24.67 7.95 -42.89
#